data_AF-A0A0S4J194-F1
#
_entry.id   AF-A0A0S4J194-F1
#
_cell.length_a   1.000
_cell.length_b   1.000
_cell.length_c   1.000
_cell.angle_alpha   90.00
_cell.angle_beta   90.00
_cell.angle_gamma   90.00
#
_symmetry.space_group_name_H-M   'P 1'
#
loop_
_entity.id
_entity.type
_entity.pdbx_description
1 polymer ?
#
loop_
_entity_poly.entity_id
_entity_poly.type
_entity_poly.pdbx_seq_one_letter_code
_entity_poly.pdbx_strand_id
1 'polypeptide(L)'
;MKDPVWGGALDLVAAKDNHLLTESEKKLCTETHIPPTTVLKVKEHLMEGAPRLYYTLFDMRALSGLDLLHAQKIFTFFIEEGMLERHSVYHVRFMELKREQEKEELRKAEVRKTRVRMTNMIRFYRKANTKQITDFLRVTQGKEEDTLNKLIRDLGPEPIEEQVAELAELDGLTTEDAVDQAMKNIAEGKTPAAPPKEAPKPAEAAAPAAEASKPAEAAKPVEAAKPVETAVTPAPAKHVDPAPPAPATTTPPPATPAAAPPATAAAP
;
A
#
# COMPACT_ATOMS: atom_id res chain seq x y z
N MET A 1 -4.42 -17.02 -38.08
CA MET A 1 -3.46 -18.15 -38.14
C MET A 1 -4.26 -19.42 -37.93
N LYS A 2 -3.95 -20.50 -38.64
CA LYS A 2 -4.59 -21.81 -38.38
C LYS A 2 -3.94 -22.44 -37.17
N ASP A 3 -4.72 -23.01 -36.27
CA ASP A 3 -4.19 -23.70 -35.10
C ASP A 3 -3.42 -24.96 -35.53
N PRO A 4 -2.33 -25.31 -34.82
CA PRO A 4 -1.63 -26.56 -35.06
C PRO A 4 -2.59 -27.73 -34.81
N VAL A 5 -2.68 -28.62 -35.78
CA VAL A 5 -3.50 -29.83 -35.70
C VAL A 5 -2.61 -30.96 -35.20
N TRP A 6 -2.93 -31.49 -34.03
CA TRP A 6 -2.22 -32.63 -33.45
C TRP A 6 -2.77 -33.95 -33.99
N GLY A 7 -1.94 -35.00 -34.00
CA GLY A 7 -2.26 -36.30 -34.59
C GLY A 7 -3.28 -37.16 -33.81
N GLY A 8 -3.96 -36.60 -32.81
CA GLY A 8 -4.89 -37.30 -31.92
C GLY A 8 -4.85 -36.70 -30.52
N ALA A 9 -5.81 -37.00 -29.65
CA ALA A 9 -5.86 -36.45 -28.29
C ALA A 9 -4.67 -36.91 -27.42
N LEU A 10 -4.21 -36.04 -26.52
CA LEU A 10 -3.19 -36.41 -25.53
C LEU A 10 -3.72 -37.49 -24.59
N ASP A 11 -3.00 -38.61 -24.45
CA ASP A 11 -3.37 -39.67 -23.50
C ASP A 11 -3.05 -39.23 -22.06
N LEU A 12 -4.09 -39.12 -21.24
CA LEU A 12 -3.98 -38.72 -19.84
C LEU A 12 -3.95 -39.90 -18.87
N VAL A 13 -4.16 -41.14 -19.33
CA VAL A 13 -4.28 -42.32 -18.46
C VAL A 13 -2.99 -42.57 -17.69
N ALA A 14 -1.84 -42.39 -18.34
CA ALA A 14 -0.52 -42.55 -17.74
C ALA A 14 0.01 -41.26 -17.07
N ALA A 15 -0.71 -40.14 -17.19
CA ALA A 15 -0.24 -38.85 -16.70
C ALA A 15 -0.34 -38.78 -15.17
N LYS A 16 0.74 -38.28 -14.55
CA LYS A 16 0.77 -38.03 -13.12
C LYS A 16 -0.30 -36.99 -12.76
N ASP A 17 -0.94 -37.17 -11.61
CA ASP A 17 -1.88 -36.21 -11.01
C ASP A 17 -3.18 -35.99 -11.81
N ASN A 18 -3.50 -36.85 -12.79
CA ASN A 18 -4.74 -36.77 -13.58
C ASN A 18 -6.03 -36.82 -12.73
N HIS A 19 -5.97 -37.43 -11.54
CA HIS A 19 -7.10 -37.50 -10.61
C HIS A 19 -7.44 -36.16 -9.96
N LEU A 20 -6.50 -35.19 -9.93
CA LEU A 20 -6.71 -33.86 -9.35
C LEU A 20 -7.35 -32.88 -10.33
N LEU A 21 -7.42 -33.24 -11.63
CA LEU A 21 -7.98 -32.38 -12.66
C LEU A 21 -9.50 -32.52 -12.73
N THR A 22 -10.18 -31.39 -12.92
CA THR A 22 -11.60 -31.35 -13.29
C THR A 22 -11.81 -31.89 -14.72
N GLU A 23 -13.04 -32.22 -15.08
CA GLU A 23 -13.36 -32.68 -16.43
C GLU A 23 -13.04 -31.62 -17.51
N SER A 24 -13.26 -30.34 -17.19
CA SER A 24 -12.93 -29.22 -18.07
C SER A 24 -11.41 -29.07 -18.26
N GLU A 25 -10.62 -29.23 -17.19
CA GLU A 25 -9.15 -29.22 -17.26
C GLU A 25 -8.61 -30.43 -18.05
N LYS A 26 -9.20 -31.61 -17.87
CA LYS A 26 -8.85 -32.81 -18.66
C LYS A 26 -9.09 -32.56 -20.14
N LYS A 27 -10.27 -32.00 -20.48
CA LYS A 27 -10.60 -31.64 -21.87
C LYS A 27 -9.56 -30.68 -22.45
N LEU A 28 -9.21 -29.62 -21.72
CA LEU A 28 -8.15 -28.69 -22.12
C LEU A 28 -6.84 -29.44 -22.39
N CYS A 29 -6.38 -30.29 -21.47
CA CYS A 29 -5.13 -31.04 -21.63
C CYS A 29 -5.17 -31.97 -22.86
N THR A 30 -6.29 -32.66 -23.09
CA THR A 30 -6.46 -33.58 -24.24
C THR A 30 -6.43 -32.84 -25.58
N GLU A 31 -7.13 -31.71 -25.70
CA GLU A 31 -7.28 -30.97 -26.96
C GLU A 31 -6.04 -30.13 -27.29
N THR A 32 -5.37 -29.61 -26.26
CA THR A 32 -4.27 -28.66 -26.42
C THR A 32 -2.90 -29.31 -26.24
N HIS A 33 -2.83 -30.59 -25.91
CA HIS A 33 -1.58 -31.31 -25.64
C HIS A 33 -0.74 -30.68 -24.52
N ILE A 34 -1.42 -30.11 -23.52
CA ILE A 34 -0.76 -29.53 -22.36
C ILE A 34 -0.66 -30.58 -21.25
N PRO A 35 0.52 -30.80 -20.64
CA PRO A 35 0.66 -31.74 -19.54
C PRO A 35 -0.18 -31.31 -18.31
N PRO A 36 -0.91 -32.25 -17.68
CA PRO A 36 -1.72 -31.97 -16.48
C PRO A 36 -0.95 -31.30 -15.35
N THR A 37 0.30 -31.70 -15.13
CA THR A 37 1.20 -31.13 -14.12
C THR A 37 1.42 -29.64 -14.31
N THR A 38 1.40 -29.15 -15.55
CA THR A 38 1.60 -27.74 -15.87
C THR A 38 0.36 -26.93 -15.53
N VAL A 39 -0.84 -27.44 -15.86
CA VAL A 39 -2.11 -26.77 -15.54
C VAL A 39 -2.28 -26.66 -14.02
N LEU A 40 -2.02 -27.76 -13.29
CA LEU A 40 -2.09 -27.78 -11.83
C LEU A 40 -1.10 -26.80 -11.20
N LYS A 41 0.15 -26.77 -11.67
CA LYS A 41 1.16 -25.83 -11.15
C LYS A 41 0.74 -24.36 -11.34
N VAL A 42 0.18 -24.01 -12.50
CA VAL A 42 -0.29 -22.64 -12.74
C VAL A 42 -1.51 -22.34 -11.86
N LYS A 43 -2.44 -23.28 -11.72
CA LYS A 43 -3.61 -23.15 -10.86
C LYS A 43 -3.23 -22.96 -9.38
N GLU A 44 -2.33 -23.79 -8.87
CA GLU A 44 -1.76 -23.67 -7.52
C GLU A 44 -1.14 -22.29 -7.32
N HIS A 45 -0.32 -21.82 -8.28
CA HIS A 45 0.28 -20.49 -8.19
C HIS A 45 -0.75 -19.35 -8.22
N LEU A 46 -1.85 -19.49 -8.98
CA LEU A 46 -2.91 -18.49 -9.04
C LEU A 46 -3.73 -18.41 -7.75
N MET A 47 -3.98 -19.56 -7.12
CA MET A 47 -4.86 -19.66 -5.95
C MET A 47 -4.11 -19.49 -4.63
N GLU A 48 -2.90 -20.04 -4.52
CA GLU A 48 -2.12 -20.11 -3.28
C GLU A 48 -0.92 -19.14 -3.27
N GLY A 49 -0.58 -18.57 -4.43
CA GLY A 49 0.49 -17.59 -4.55
C GLY A 49 0.17 -16.27 -3.84
N ALA A 50 1.20 -15.44 -3.68
CA ALA A 50 1.02 -14.08 -3.17
C ALA A 50 -0.02 -13.34 -4.04
N PRO A 51 -1.04 -12.71 -3.44
CA PRO A 51 -2.14 -12.12 -4.19
C PRO A 51 -1.61 -11.03 -5.12
N ARG A 52 -1.54 -11.33 -6.41
CA ARG A 52 -1.25 -10.36 -7.46
C ARG A 52 -2.56 -9.80 -7.97
N LEU A 53 -2.61 -8.47 -8.09
CA LEU A 53 -3.79 -7.76 -8.56
C LEU A 53 -4.08 -8.03 -10.05
N TYR A 54 -3.06 -8.41 -10.81
CA TYR A 54 -3.17 -8.66 -12.25
C TYR A 54 -2.22 -9.78 -12.68
N TYR A 55 -2.70 -10.56 -13.65
CA TYR A 55 -1.90 -11.53 -14.40
C TYR A 55 -1.97 -11.19 -15.88
N THR A 56 -0.81 -11.14 -16.52
CA THR A 56 -0.71 -10.95 -17.96
C THR A 56 -0.48 -12.27 -18.67
N LEU A 57 -0.70 -12.29 -19.98
CA LEU A 57 -0.34 -13.44 -20.82
C LEU A 57 1.15 -13.78 -20.72
N PHE A 58 2.00 -12.76 -20.50
CA PHE A 58 3.44 -12.97 -20.30
C PHE A 58 3.72 -13.71 -18.99
N ASP A 59 3.02 -13.36 -17.90
CA ASP A 59 3.12 -14.08 -16.63
C ASP A 59 2.69 -15.54 -16.78
N MET A 60 1.58 -15.80 -17.49
CA MET A 60 1.12 -17.17 -17.75
C MET A 60 2.15 -18.00 -18.51
N ARG A 61 2.83 -17.38 -19.49
CA ARG A 61 3.92 -18.03 -20.21
C ARG A 61 5.09 -18.35 -19.29
N ALA A 62 5.48 -17.42 -18.42
CA ALA A 62 6.57 -17.62 -17.47
C ALA A 62 6.25 -18.70 -16.42
N LEU A 63 5.01 -18.74 -15.92
CA LEU A 63 4.56 -19.72 -14.91
C LEU A 63 4.45 -21.13 -15.48
N SER A 64 3.84 -21.26 -16.66
CA SER A 64 3.67 -22.54 -17.34
C SER A 64 4.96 -23.07 -17.97
N GLY A 65 5.88 -22.19 -18.35
CA GLY A 65 7.06 -22.55 -19.13
C GLY A 65 6.75 -23.01 -20.56
N LEU A 66 5.52 -22.79 -21.03
CA LEU A 66 5.07 -23.18 -22.36
C LEU A 66 5.33 -22.06 -23.39
N ASP A 67 5.06 -22.36 -24.66
CA ASP A 67 5.05 -21.34 -25.70
C ASP A 67 3.84 -20.39 -25.55
N LEU A 68 3.83 -19.33 -26.37
CA LEU A 68 2.79 -18.32 -26.29
C LEU A 68 1.40 -18.88 -26.58
N LEU A 69 1.28 -19.83 -27.50
CA LEU A 69 -0.01 -20.38 -27.91
C LEU A 69 -0.65 -21.22 -26.80
N HIS A 70 0.09 -22.15 -26.19
CA HIS A 70 -0.44 -22.95 -25.09
C HIS A 70 -0.69 -22.10 -23.84
N ALA A 71 0.21 -21.16 -23.54
CA ALA A 71 -0.01 -20.20 -22.44
C ALA A 71 -1.28 -19.37 -22.66
N GLN A 72 -1.57 -18.96 -23.90
CA GLN A 72 -2.80 -18.26 -24.24
C GLN A 72 -4.03 -19.12 -24.01
N LYS A 73 -4.00 -20.41 -24.39
CA LYS A 73 -5.13 -21.33 -24.19
C LYS A 73 -5.41 -21.55 -22.70
N ILE A 74 -4.38 -21.75 -21.87
CA ILE A 74 -4.52 -21.83 -20.41
C ILE A 74 -5.11 -20.52 -19.86
N PHE A 75 -4.62 -19.37 -20.34
CA PHE A 75 -5.08 -18.08 -19.87
C PHE A 75 -6.56 -17.84 -20.19
N THR A 76 -7.01 -18.16 -21.41
CA THR A 76 -8.43 -18.08 -21.77
C THR A 76 -9.29 -19.07 -20.99
N PHE A 77 -8.80 -20.28 -20.76
CA PHE A 77 -9.50 -21.28 -19.96
C PHE A 77 -9.77 -20.77 -18.53
N PHE A 78 -8.78 -20.18 -17.86
CA PHE A 78 -8.98 -19.62 -16.53
C PHE A 78 -9.89 -18.39 -16.49
N ILE A 79 -10.01 -17.66 -17.61
CA ILE A 79 -11.01 -16.60 -17.74
C ILE A 79 -12.42 -17.19 -17.86
N GLU A 80 -12.59 -18.26 -18.64
CA GLU A 80 -13.89 -18.92 -18.84
C GLU A 80 -14.39 -19.65 -17.57
N GLU A 81 -13.49 -20.26 -16.80
CA GLU A 81 -13.79 -20.84 -15.48
C GLU A 81 -14.04 -19.79 -14.38
N GLY A 82 -13.90 -18.49 -14.70
CA GLY A 82 -14.13 -17.41 -13.74
C GLY A 82 -13.04 -17.26 -12.67
N MET A 83 -11.89 -17.92 -12.84
CA MET A 83 -10.73 -17.74 -11.96
C MET A 83 -10.00 -16.42 -12.25
N LEU A 84 -10.15 -15.89 -13.47
CA LEU A 84 -9.57 -14.62 -13.89
C LEU A 84 -10.61 -13.76 -14.58
N GLU A 85 -10.59 -12.46 -14.29
CA GLU A 85 -11.42 -11.49 -14.99
C GLU A 85 -10.59 -10.73 -16.02
N ARG A 86 -11.13 -10.59 -17.23
CA ARG A 86 -10.49 -9.78 -18.28
C ARG A 86 -10.73 -8.30 -18.00
N HIS A 87 -9.70 -7.63 -17.48
CA HIS A 87 -9.70 -6.18 -17.30
C HIS A 87 -8.97 -5.46 -18.42
N SER A 88 -9.49 -4.31 -18.85
CA SER A 88 -8.76 -3.44 -19.78
C SER A 88 -7.67 -2.67 -19.04
N VAL A 89 -6.56 -2.37 -19.71
CA VAL A 89 -5.43 -1.60 -19.13
C VAL A 89 -5.91 -0.26 -18.58
N TYR A 90 -6.86 0.39 -19.26
CA TYR A 90 -7.47 1.64 -18.80
C TYR A 90 -8.25 1.48 -17.50
N HIS A 91 -8.94 0.35 -17.33
CA HIS A 91 -9.65 0.06 -16.10
C HIS A 91 -8.68 -0.13 -14.92
N VAL A 92 -7.56 -0.83 -15.14
CA VAL A 92 -6.51 -0.99 -14.13
C VAL A 92 -5.95 0.36 -13.70
N ARG A 93 -5.58 1.20 -14.67
CA ARG A 93 -5.04 2.53 -14.38
C ARG A 93 -6.05 3.42 -13.65
N PHE A 94 -7.32 3.34 -14.05
CA PHE A 94 -8.41 4.05 -13.39
C PHE A 94 -8.57 3.61 -11.92
N MET A 95 -8.50 2.31 -11.64
CA MET A 95 -8.60 1.78 -10.28
C MET A 95 -7.42 2.16 -9.40
N GLU A 96 -6.20 2.19 -9.95
CA GLU A 96 -5.02 2.72 -9.24
C GLU A 96 -5.19 4.19 -8.87
N LEU A 97 -5.60 5.00 -9.85
CA LEU A 97 -5.79 6.43 -9.68
C LEU A 97 -6.88 6.73 -8.65
N LYS A 98 -7.97 5.96 -8.65
CA LYS A 98 -9.03 6.05 -7.64
C LYS A 98 -8.51 5.71 -6.24
N ARG A 99 -7.72 4.65 -6.09
CA ARG A 99 -7.11 4.26 -4.79
C ARG A 99 -6.14 5.32 -4.29
N GLU A 100 -5.35 5.93 -5.18
CA GLU A 100 -4.46 7.04 -4.83
C GLU A 100 -5.24 8.27 -4.37
N GLN A 101 -6.34 8.60 -5.05
CA GLN A 101 -7.25 9.68 -4.63
C GLN A 101 -7.84 9.42 -3.25
N GLU A 102 -8.38 8.22 -3.00
CA GLU A 102 -8.93 7.84 -1.69
C GLU A 102 -7.86 7.95 -0.58
N LYS A 103 -6.62 7.52 -0.84
CA LYS A 103 -5.51 7.67 0.11
C LYS A 103 -5.17 9.14 0.36
N GLU A 104 -5.16 9.96 -0.68
CA GLU A 104 -4.88 11.39 -0.54
C GLU A 104 -6.00 12.12 0.22
N GLU A 105 -7.26 11.74 -0.03
CA GLU A 105 -8.43 12.25 0.71
C GLU A 105 -8.38 11.85 2.18
N LEU A 106 -8.03 10.60 2.50
CA LEU A 106 -7.81 10.15 3.88
C LEU A 106 -6.71 10.98 4.56
N ARG A 107 -5.56 11.17 3.90
CA ARG A 107 -4.47 12.00 4.43
C ARG A 107 -4.92 13.45 4.65
N LYS A 108 -5.68 14.03 3.72
CA LYS A 108 -6.25 15.39 3.87
C LYS A 108 -7.23 15.46 5.04
N ALA A 109 -8.05 14.43 5.24
CA ALA A 109 -8.99 14.34 6.35
C ALA A 109 -8.26 14.23 7.70
N GLU A 110 -7.19 13.44 7.79
CA GLU A 110 -6.33 13.36 8.98
C GLU A 110 -5.71 14.73 9.31
N VAL A 111 -5.10 15.39 8.32
CA VAL A 111 -4.53 16.73 8.50
C VAL A 111 -5.60 17.73 8.92
N ARG A 112 -6.81 17.67 8.33
CA ARG A 112 -7.95 18.52 8.72
C ARG A 112 -8.33 18.27 10.18
N LYS A 113 -8.42 17.01 10.61
CA LYS A 113 -8.72 16.65 12.01
C LYS A 113 -7.67 17.20 12.98
N THR A 114 -6.39 17.09 12.63
CA THR A 114 -5.30 17.65 13.44
C THR A 114 -5.40 19.18 13.54
N ARG A 115 -5.71 19.88 12.44
CA ARG A 115 -5.92 21.34 12.46
C ARG A 115 -7.11 21.77 13.32
N VAL A 116 -8.21 21.02 13.30
CA VAL A 116 -9.36 21.25 14.18
C VAL A 116 -8.96 21.12 15.64
N ARG A 117 -8.23 20.06 16.00
CA ARG A 117 -7.72 19.85 17.37
C ARG A 117 -6.81 21.00 17.82
N MET A 118 -5.86 21.42 16.98
CA MET A 118 -5.00 22.58 17.26
C MET A 118 -5.82 23.86 17.46
N THR A 119 -6.84 24.07 16.64
CA THR A 119 -7.70 25.26 16.73
C THR A 119 -8.55 25.26 18.00
N ASN A 120 -9.09 24.10 18.39
CA ASN A 120 -9.80 23.93 19.66
C ASN A 120 -8.91 24.32 20.85
N MET A 121 -7.67 23.84 20.88
CA MET A 121 -6.72 24.18 21.94
C MET A 121 -6.45 25.69 22.01
N ILE A 122 -6.26 26.35 20.87
CA ILE A 122 -5.94 27.79 20.85
C ILE A 122 -7.16 28.64 21.18
N ARG A 123 -8.35 28.27 20.71
CA ARG A 123 -9.60 28.91 21.13
C ARG A 123 -9.82 28.79 22.64
N PHE A 124 -9.65 27.58 23.19
CA PHE A 124 -9.90 27.34 24.60
C PHE A 124 -8.86 28.03 25.52
N TYR A 125 -7.57 27.78 25.30
CA TYR A 125 -6.52 28.25 26.21
C TYR A 125 -6.07 29.68 25.95
N ARG A 126 -6.08 30.13 24.69
CA ARG A 126 -5.58 31.47 24.31
C ARG A 126 -6.68 32.45 23.94
N LYS A 127 -7.95 31.99 23.85
CA LYS A 127 -9.09 32.81 23.42
C LYS A 127 -8.82 33.55 22.11
N ALA A 128 -8.13 32.89 21.19
CA ALA A 128 -7.68 33.50 19.94
C ALA A 128 -8.86 33.78 19.00
N ASN A 129 -8.77 34.90 18.28
CA ASN A 129 -9.76 35.27 17.27
C ASN A 129 -9.51 34.57 15.92
N THR A 130 -10.47 34.66 14.99
CA THR A 130 -10.42 34.02 13.67
C THR A 130 -9.21 34.43 12.81
N LYS A 131 -8.73 35.68 12.94
CA LYS A 131 -7.53 36.15 12.23
C LYS A 131 -6.26 35.47 12.76
N GLN A 132 -6.11 35.43 14.08
CA GLN A 132 -4.99 34.76 14.74
C GLN A 132 -4.96 33.26 14.43
N ILE A 133 -6.13 32.61 14.35
CA ILE A 133 -6.26 31.21 13.91
C ILE A 133 -5.79 31.04 12.46
N THR A 134 -6.19 31.95 11.57
CA THR A 134 -5.78 31.90 10.15
C THR A 134 -4.27 32.04 10.00
N ASP A 135 -3.67 33.02 10.67
CA ASP A 135 -2.22 33.23 10.65
C ASP A 135 -1.47 32.04 11.26
N PHE A 136 -1.98 31.50 12.36
CA PHE A 136 -1.41 30.33 13.02
C PHE A 136 -1.42 29.10 12.10
N LEU A 137 -2.58 28.74 11.55
CA LEU A 137 -2.72 27.58 10.66
C LEU A 137 -1.84 27.69 9.41
N ARG A 138 -1.60 28.91 8.92
CA ARG A 138 -0.69 29.16 7.81
C ARG A 138 0.77 28.84 8.16
N VAL A 139 1.24 29.28 9.33
CA VAL A 139 2.62 29.06 9.79
C VAL A 139 2.88 27.58 10.12
N THR A 140 1.85 26.85 10.53
CA THR A 140 1.96 25.44 10.94
C THR A 140 1.76 24.43 9.82
N GLN A 141 1.57 24.87 8.58
CA GLN A 141 1.38 23.96 7.44
C GLN A 141 2.58 23.02 7.27
N GLY A 142 2.30 21.72 7.17
CA GLY A 142 3.30 20.66 7.03
C GLY A 142 3.99 20.24 8.33
N LYS A 143 3.60 20.82 9.47
CA LYS A 143 4.11 20.49 10.82
C LYS A 143 2.97 20.38 11.84
N GLU A 144 1.79 19.99 11.38
CA GLU A 144 0.56 20.01 12.18
C GLU A 144 0.66 19.06 13.38
N GLU A 145 1.11 17.82 13.18
CA GLU A 145 1.26 16.81 14.23
C GLU A 145 2.27 17.26 15.32
N ASP A 146 3.43 17.75 14.90
CA ASP A 146 4.48 18.25 15.80
C ASP A 146 3.99 19.45 16.60
N THR A 147 3.21 20.32 15.97
CA THR A 147 2.69 21.52 16.61
C THR A 147 1.60 21.18 17.61
N LEU A 148 0.70 20.24 17.28
CA LEU A 148 -0.29 19.74 18.22
C LEU A 148 0.41 19.15 19.47
N ASN A 149 1.42 18.31 19.27
CA ASN A 149 2.18 17.73 20.38
C ASN A 149 2.88 18.79 21.26
N LYS A 150 3.36 19.88 20.67
CA LYS A 150 3.92 21.03 21.42
C LYS A 150 2.83 21.77 22.20
N LEU A 151 1.68 22.02 21.58
CA LEU A 151 0.55 22.67 22.27
C LEU A 151 0.09 21.84 23.48
N ILE A 152 0.04 20.51 23.36
CA ILE A 152 -0.32 19.62 24.47
C ILE A 152 0.69 19.74 25.62
N ARG A 153 1.99 19.83 25.31
CA ARG A 153 3.04 20.00 26.32
C ARG A 153 2.98 21.36 27.01
N ASP A 154 2.72 22.42 26.25
CA ASP A 154 2.81 23.80 26.73
C ASP A 154 1.52 24.28 27.43
N LEU A 155 0.35 23.88 26.91
CA LEU A 155 -0.97 24.38 27.35
C LEU A 155 -1.75 23.35 28.19
N GLY A 156 -1.39 22.06 28.10
CA GLY A 156 -2.07 20.97 28.80
C GLY A 156 -2.90 20.07 27.88
N PRO A 157 -3.76 19.20 28.46
CA PRO A 157 -4.51 18.20 27.69
C PRO A 157 -5.48 18.84 26.69
N GLU A 158 -5.91 18.07 25.70
CA GLU A 158 -6.91 18.57 24.75
C GLU A 158 -8.26 18.81 25.43
N PRO A 159 -8.97 19.90 25.06
CA PRO A 159 -10.29 20.17 25.58
C PRO A 159 -11.26 19.07 25.15
N ILE A 160 -12.12 18.65 26.07
CA ILE A 160 -13.10 17.58 25.88
C ILE A 160 -14.19 18.08 24.91
N GLU A 161 -14.83 17.18 24.17
CA GLU A 161 -15.84 17.54 23.15
C GLU A 161 -16.95 18.46 23.70
N GLU A 162 -17.36 18.28 24.96
CA GLU A 162 -18.36 19.12 25.64
C GLU A 162 -17.88 20.58 25.83
N GLN A 163 -16.60 20.78 26.21
CA GLN A 163 -16.02 22.12 26.39
C GLN A 163 -15.83 22.83 25.04
N VAL A 164 -15.60 22.06 23.97
CA VAL A 164 -15.51 22.58 22.61
C VAL A 164 -16.89 22.98 22.09
N ALA A 165 -17.93 22.20 22.39
CA ALA A 165 -19.31 22.53 22.04
C ALA A 165 -19.78 23.83 22.72
N GLU A 166 -19.49 24.00 24.01
CA GLU A 166 -19.81 25.24 24.75
C GLU A 166 -19.10 26.47 24.17
N LEU A 167 -17.83 26.33 23.77
CA LEU A 167 -17.11 27.38 23.05
C LEU A 167 -17.72 27.70 21.68
N ALA A 168 -18.21 26.69 20.95
CA ALA A 168 -18.83 26.89 19.65
C ALA A 168 -20.17 27.61 19.74
N GLU A 169 -20.95 27.36 20.81
CA GLU A 169 -22.21 28.08 21.08
C GLU A 169 -21.96 29.56 21.42
N LEU A 170 -20.87 29.87 22.14
CA LEU A 170 -20.52 31.25 22.49
C LEU A 170 -20.02 32.07 21.28
N ASP A 171 -19.21 31.46 20.42
CA ASP A 171 -18.66 32.12 19.23
C ASP A 171 -19.62 32.11 18.02
N GLY A 172 -20.72 31.34 18.09
CA GLY A 172 -21.69 31.18 17.00
C GLY A 172 -21.12 30.52 15.74
N LEU A 173 -19.93 29.91 15.82
CA LEU A 173 -19.22 29.29 14.70
C LEU A 173 -18.49 28.04 15.17
N THR A 174 -18.81 26.90 14.54
CA THR A 174 -18.14 25.64 14.85
C THR A 174 -16.65 25.73 14.55
N THR A 175 -15.82 24.98 15.29
CA THR A 175 -14.37 25.02 15.04
C THR A 175 -14.01 24.42 13.68
N GLU A 176 -14.80 23.48 13.18
CA GLU A 176 -14.63 22.94 11.82
C GLU A 176 -14.84 24.02 10.76
N ASP A 177 -15.92 24.81 10.87
CA ASP A 177 -16.19 25.92 9.97
C ASP A 177 -15.11 27.01 10.04
N ALA A 178 -14.61 27.30 11.26
CA ALA A 178 -13.53 28.26 11.46
C ALA A 178 -12.23 27.82 10.75
N VAL A 179 -11.91 26.53 10.80
CA VAL A 179 -10.74 25.96 10.10
C VAL A 179 -10.95 25.99 8.59
N ASP A 180 -12.12 25.61 8.10
CA ASP A 180 -12.41 25.60 6.66
C ASP A 180 -12.40 27.02 6.08
N GLN A 181 -12.98 28.00 6.80
CA GLN A 181 -12.93 29.40 6.42
C GLN A 181 -11.49 29.96 6.43
N ALA A 182 -10.70 29.62 7.44
CA ALA A 182 -9.29 30.01 7.52
C ALA A 182 -8.48 29.41 6.34
N MET A 183 -8.65 28.13 6.05
CA MET A 183 -7.98 27.45 4.94
C MET A 183 -8.39 28.02 3.58
N LYS A 184 -9.68 28.38 3.42
CA LYS A 184 -10.17 29.07 2.22
C LYS A 184 -9.54 30.45 2.06
N ASN A 185 -9.46 31.24 3.13
CA ASN A 185 -8.82 32.56 3.11
C ASN A 185 -7.32 32.46 2.76
N ILE A 186 -6.63 31.44 3.25
CA ILE A 186 -5.22 31.16 2.91
C ILE A 186 -5.09 30.80 1.42
N ALA A 187 -5.99 29.96 0.89
CA ALA A 187 -5.98 29.55 -0.52
C ALA A 187 -6.30 30.71 -1.48
N GLU A 188 -7.21 31.61 -1.10
CA GLU A 188 -7.59 32.79 -1.89
C GLU A 188 -6.58 33.94 -1.78
N GLY A 189 -5.52 33.80 -0.98
CA GLY A 189 -4.52 34.85 -0.77
C GLY A 189 -5.08 36.11 -0.12
N LYS A 190 -6.25 36.02 0.51
CA LYS A 190 -7.00 37.17 1.04
C LYS A 190 -6.44 37.56 2.41
N THR A 191 -5.34 38.29 2.41
CA THR A 191 -4.75 38.89 3.62
C THR A 191 -5.11 40.37 3.75
N PRO A 192 -5.51 40.86 4.93
CA PRO A 192 -5.03 42.17 5.36
C PRO A 192 -3.55 42.06 5.72
N ALA A 193 -2.72 42.93 5.15
CA ALA A 193 -1.29 43.00 5.40
C ALA A 193 -0.95 43.06 6.90
N ALA A 194 0.04 42.30 7.33
CA ALA A 194 0.74 42.55 8.58
C ALA A 194 2.05 43.28 8.29
N PRO A 195 2.36 44.39 8.96
CA PRO A 195 3.72 44.67 9.37
C PRO A 195 3.95 44.08 10.78
N PRO A 196 5.00 43.28 11.01
CA PRO A 196 5.47 43.03 12.36
C PRO A 196 6.43 44.15 12.75
N LYS A 197 6.20 44.79 13.90
CA LYS A 197 7.20 45.06 14.95
C LYS A 197 6.68 46.12 15.92
N GLU A 198 6.24 45.68 17.08
CA GLU A 198 6.51 46.39 18.34
C GLU A 198 6.62 45.35 19.45
N ALA A 199 7.86 44.94 19.72
CA ALA A 199 8.21 44.36 21.00
C ALA A 199 8.46 45.53 21.96
N PRO A 200 7.89 45.54 23.19
CA PRO A 200 8.18 46.59 24.14
C PRO A 200 9.62 46.43 24.66
N LYS A 201 10.38 47.50 24.52
CA LYS A 201 11.69 47.73 25.12
C LYS A 201 11.53 48.01 26.62
N PRO A 202 12.45 47.52 27.48
CA PRO A 202 12.87 48.29 28.65
C PRO A 202 14.31 48.78 28.44
N ALA A 203 14.46 50.10 28.46
CA ALA A 203 15.68 50.83 28.82
C ALA A 203 16.01 50.54 30.30
N GLU A 204 17.20 50.69 30.90
CA GLU A 204 18.54 51.14 30.54
C GLU A 204 19.34 51.04 31.86
N ALA A 205 20.60 50.57 31.83
CA ALA A 205 21.66 51.09 32.71
C ALA A 205 23.03 50.51 32.34
N ALA A 206 23.92 51.42 31.92
CA ALA A 206 25.36 51.45 32.14
C ALA A 206 26.28 50.41 31.46
N ALA A 207 26.89 50.86 30.36
CA ALA A 207 28.28 50.54 29.96
C ALA A 207 29.29 51.14 30.99
N PRO A 208 30.64 50.97 30.91
CA PRO A 208 31.49 50.65 29.75
C PRO A 208 32.61 49.60 30.10
N ALA A 209 33.66 49.27 29.35
CA ALA A 209 34.38 49.80 28.18
C ALA A 209 35.30 48.69 27.61
N ALA A 210 35.74 48.87 26.35
CA ALA A 210 36.97 48.35 25.70
C ALA A 210 37.13 46.81 25.61
N GLU A 211 37.71 46.21 24.56
CA GLU A 211 38.88 46.59 23.80
C GLU A 211 38.87 45.86 22.43
N ALA A 212 39.64 46.41 21.50
CA ALA A 212 39.78 46.01 20.12
C ALA A 212 40.43 44.62 19.94
N SER A 213 40.09 43.94 18.84
CA SER A 213 41.10 43.56 17.83
C SER A 213 40.45 42.92 16.59
N LYS A 214 40.95 43.36 15.44
CA LYS A 214 40.68 42.92 14.05
C LYS A 214 42.09 42.88 13.39
N PRO A 215 42.24 42.49 12.11
CA PRO A 215 41.94 41.25 11.36
C PRO A 215 43.25 40.62 10.80
N ALA A 216 43.12 39.57 9.95
CA ALA A 216 43.89 39.28 8.71
C ALA A 216 44.07 37.76 8.55
N GLU A 217 44.20 37.11 7.40
CA GLU A 217 44.03 37.42 5.96
C GLU A 217 44.34 36.12 5.19
N ALA A 218 43.70 35.94 4.03
CA ALA A 218 44.05 35.14 2.83
C ALA A 218 44.66 33.72 2.92
N ALA A 219 44.06 32.77 2.17
CA ALA A 219 44.52 32.34 0.85
C ALA A 219 44.15 30.86 0.53
N LYS A 220 43.42 30.69 -0.59
CA LYS A 220 43.29 29.45 -1.41
C LYS A 220 44.51 29.38 -2.39
N PRO A 221 44.61 28.45 -3.36
CA PRO A 221 44.32 26.99 -3.43
C PRO A 221 45.43 26.20 -4.18
N VAL A 222 45.51 24.86 -4.07
CA VAL A 222 46.24 23.97 -5.03
C VAL A 222 45.52 22.60 -4.99
N GLU A 223 44.75 22.19 -6.00
CA GLU A 223 45.08 21.52 -7.28
C GLU A 223 44.95 19.99 -7.21
N ALA A 224 44.49 19.44 -8.33
CA ALA A 224 43.93 18.13 -8.63
C ALA A 224 44.79 16.90 -8.32
N ALA A 225 44.11 15.76 -8.06
CA ALA A 225 44.45 14.47 -8.68
C ALA A 225 43.27 13.47 -8.62
N LYS A 226 43.25 12.58 -9.61
CA LYS A 226 42.20 11.69 -10.12
C LYS A 226 41.86 10.45 -9.26
N PRO A 227 40.78 9.70 -9.61
CA PRO A 227 40.26 8.57 -8.85
C PRO A 227 40.93 7.23 -9.21
N VAL A 228 40.93 6.29 -8.26
CA VAL A 228 41.20 4.87 -8.53
C VAL A 228 40.03 4.05 -8.00
N GLU A 229 39.45 3.32 -8.94
CA GLU A 229 38.44 2.28 -8.83
C GLU A 229 39.08 1.00 -8.28
N THR A 230 38.46 0.33 -7.30
CA THR A 230 38.63 -1.12 -7.14
C THR A 230 37.47 -1.72 -6.36
N ALA A 231 36.82 -2.68 -7.01
CA ALA A 231 35.75 -3.51 -6.51
C ALA A 231 36.23 -4.50 -5.43
N VAL A 232 35.39 -4.77 -4.44
CA VAL A 232 35.46 -5.99 -3.62
C VAL A 232 34.04 -6.53 -3.43
N THR A 233 33.79 -7.68 -4.03
CA THR A 233 32.67 -8.60 -3.75
C THR A 233 32.94 -9.37 -2.46
N PRO A 234 31.89 -9.72 -1.67
CA PRO A 234 31.98 -10.83 -0.72
C PRO A 234 31.16 -12.04 -1.17
N ALA A 235 31.78 -13.21 -1.03
CA ALA A 235 31.20 -14.55 -1.24
C ALA A 235 30.29 -14.98 -0.05
N PRO A 236 29.36 -15.94 -0.27
CA PRO A 236 28.27 -16.25 0.66
C PRO A 236 28.64 -17.22 1.79
N ALA A 237 28.00 -17.02 2.95
CA ALA A 237 28.10 -17.86 4.13
C ALA A 237 27.27 -19.15 4.02
N LYS A 238 27.77 -20.17 4.73
CA LYS A 238 27.41 -21.60 4.68
C LYS A 238 25.99 -21.90 5.19
N HIS A 239 25.33 -22.81 4.49
CA HIS A 239 24.06 -23.43 4.86
C HIS A 239 24.29 -24.47 5.98
N VAL A 240 23.40 -24.49 6.98
CA VAL A 240 23.32 -25.51 8.03
C VAL A 240 22.09 -26.39 7.72
N ASP A 241 22.28 -27.71 7.68
CA ASP A 241 21.23 -28.71 7.48
C ASP A 241 20.38 -28.93 8.76
N PRO A 242 19.04 -29.02 8.67
CA PRO A 242 18.21 -29.55 9.75
C PRO A 242 17.92 -31.05 9.60
N ALA A 243 17.84 -31.70 10.77
CA ALA A 243 17.69 -33.13 11.02
C ALA A 243 16.39 -33.78 10.47
N PRO A 244 16.37 -35.11 10.25
CA PRO A 244 15.20 -35.83 9.72
C PRO A 244 14.10 -36.05 10.77
N PRO A 245 12.80 -35.99 10.39
CA PRO A 245 11.69 -36.29 11.28
C PRO A 245 11.39 -37.80 11.40
N ALA A 246 10.86 -38.18 12.56
CA ALA A 246 10.51 -39.52 13.00
C ALA A 246 9.33 -40.17 12.24
N PRO A 247 9.19 -41.51 12.23
CA PRO A 247 8.20 -42.23 11.43
C PRO A 247 6.77 -42.14 11.98
N ALA A 248 5.81 -41.97 11.07
CA ALA A 248 4.38 -41.86 11.33
C ALA A 248 3.73 -43.21 11.73
N THR A 249 2.85 -43.14 12.72
CA THR A 249 1.95 -44.22 13.16
C THR A 249 0.88 -44.51 12.12
N THR A 250 0.84 -45.75 11.64
CA THR A 250 -0.20 -46.34 10.79
C THR A 250 -1.51 -46.58 11.54
N THR A 251 -2.61 -46.04 11.02
CA THR A 251 -3.99 -46.40 11.40
C THR A 251 -4.64 -47.16 10.23
N PRO A 252 -5.29 -48.32 10.45
CA PRO A 252 -5.86 -49.13 9.37
C PRO A 252 -7.21 -48.58 8.86
N PRO A 253 -7.57 -48.86 7.58
CA PRO A 253 -8.82 -48.38 6.98
C PRO A 253 -10.06 -49.20 7.39
N PRO A 254 -11.27 -48.59 7.36
CA PRO A 254 -12.52 -49.25 7.70
C PRO A 254 -13.06 -50.15 6.58
N ALA A 255 -13.81 -51.18 7.01
CA ALA A 255 -14.34 -52.27 6.20
C ALA A 255 -15.42 -51.87 5.18
N THR A 256 -15.36 -52.52 4.02
CA THR A 256 -16.32 -52.41 2.89
C THR A 256 -17.63 -53.14 3.21
N PRO A 257 -18.81 -52.53 3.00
CA PRO A 257 -20.09 -53.26 3.05
C PRO A 257 -20.39 -54.00 1.73
N ALA A 258 -20.94 -55.19 1.89
CA ALA A 258 -21.18 -56.20 0.87
C ALA A 258 -22.27 -55.83 -0.15
N ALA A 259 -22.09 -56.34 -1.37
CA ALA A 259 -22.96 -56.18 -2.54
C ALA A 259 -24.31 -56.89 -2.39
N ALA A 260 -25.38 -56.24 -2.87
CA ALA A 260 -26.71 -56.82 -3.01
C ALA A 260 -26.83 -57.66 -4.31
N PRO A 261 -27.60 -58.77 -4.30
CA PRO A 261 -27.74 -59.65 -5.47
C PRO A 261 -28.75 -59.12 -6.52
N PRO A 262 -28.64 -59.56 -7.79
CA PRO A 262 -29.50 -59.10 -8.88
C PRO A 262 -30.86 -59.78 -8.89
N ALA A 263 -31.89 -58.99 -9.24
CA ALA A 263 -33.27 -59.43 -9.40
C ALA A 263 -33.47 -60.22 -10.70
N THR A 264 -34.03 -61.41 -10.57
CA THR A 264 -34.40 -62.33 -11.65
C THR A 264 -35.65 -61.83 -12.38
N ALA A 265 -35.57 -61.73 -13.70
CA ALA A 265 -36.72 -61.51 -14.58
C ALA A 265 -37.55 -62.81 -14.71
N ALA A 266 -38.87 -62.68 -14.61
CA ALA A 266 -39.81 -63.72 -15.00
C ALA A 266 -40.95 -63.09 -15.81
N ALA A 267 -40.98 -63.41 -17.11
CA ALA A 267 -42.17 -63.39 -17.95
C ALA A 267 -43.04 -64.63 -17.61
N PRO A 268 -44.33 -64.69 -17.97
CA PRO A 268 -44.77 -64.74 -19.38
C PRO A 268 -45.73 -63.62 -19.82
#